data_AF-A0A3R8QLH4-F1
#
_entry.id   AF-A0A3R8QLH4-F1
#
_cell.length_a   1.000
_cell.length_b   1.000
_cell.length_c   1.000
_cell.angle_alpha   90.00
_cell.angle_beta   90.00
_cell.angle_gamma   90.00
#
_symmetry.space_group_name_H-M   'P 1'
#
loop_
_entity.id
_entity.type
_entity.pdbx_description
1 polymer ?
#
loop_
_entity_poly.entity_id
_entity_poly.type
_entity_poly.pdbx_seq_one_letter_code
_entity_poly.pdbx_strand_id
1 'polypeptide(L)'
;MGDSPKSGVNVLLVADPGLPTARARSIQDDLQELLDEEFSPPITLNVQTAMLRLRPDNSLDLSDAVELAREYGSPDAVLLLTEIPRLDDGHPLIAEIFPDERIAVVSCPTLGAFFSRRRVLDTLMACTVRLKPTSEPRDPSMFDRSWLRWAQSPDGNDHSTLRARRFTGGLRTVLGMVAGNEPVKTAPRLSSALAAAAATGAFGIFYNSIWVMSTYLSTPRLIGVGLLAIAAMTAWLIASNGLWDSPERENLARVVLLYNLSTVVTLVLCVLVLYAALVLLILAGGLIVIAPEYMEDVTGQPPVFTRYLDIAWLSAAMGVVAGALGSSFDQRTDLKTLTHGQRERQRKYTEEGS
;
A
#
# COMPACT_ATOMS: atom_id res chain seq x y z
N MET A 1 -21.36 -45.82 -18.41
CA MET A 1 -20.15 -44.98 -18.43
C MET A 1 -20.40 -43.90 -19.47
N GLY A 2 -20.97 -42.76 -19.07
CA GLY A 2 -21.24 -41.63 -19.95
C GLY A 2 -20.39 -40.47 -19.48
N ASP A 3 -19.20 -40.34 -20.06
CA ASP A 3 -18.28 -39.25 -19.82
C ASP A 3 -18.73 -38.07 -20.70
N SER A 4 -19.48 -37.13 -20.12
CA SER A 4 -19.82 -35.85 -20.77
C SER A 4 -18.64 -34.88 -20.60
N PRO A 5 -18.29 -34.10 -21.63
CA PRO A 5 -16.98 -33.47 -21.73
C PRO A 5 -16.80 -32.35 -20.72
N LYS A 6 -15.75 -32.44 -19.91
CA LYS A 6 -15.19 -31.31 -19.17
C LYS A 6 -14.82 -30.20 -20.17
N SER A 7 -15.31 -28.98 -19.96
CA SER A 7 -15.13 -27.83 -20.86
C SER A 7 -13.71 -27.27 -20.76
N GLY A 8 -13.09 -26.99 -21.90
CA GLY A 8 -11.91 -26.11 -21.97
C GLY A 8 -12.14 -24.74 -21.34
N VAL A 9 -11.05 -24.07 -21.00
CA VAL A 9 -11.08 -22.70 -20.46
C VAL A 9 -9.93 -21.86 -21.03
N ASN A 10 -10.27 -20.69 -21.56
CA ASN A 10 -9.31 -19.65 -21.91
C ASN A 10 -9.39 -18.50 -20.91
N VAL A 11 -8.31 -18.25 -20.16
CA VAL A 11 -8.23 -17.21 -19.13
C VAL A 11 -7.21 -16.14 -19.54
N LEU A 12 -7.62 -14.88 -19.44
CA LEU A 12 -6.73 -13.72 -19.57
C LEU A 12 -6.62 -13.01 -18.22
N LEU A 13 -5.44 -13.04 -17.60
CA LEU A 13 -5.12 -12.28 -16.40
C LEU A 13 -4.44 -10.97 -16.80
N VAL A 14 -5.11 -9.85 -16.61
CA VAL A 14 -4.60 -8.49 -16.85
C VAL A 14 -4.28 -7.85 -15.51
N ALA A 15 -3.09 -7.29 -15.36
CA ALA A 15 -2.67 -6.68 -14.10
C ALA A 15 -2.14 -5.27 -14.29
N ASP A 16 -2.47 -4.36 -13.36
CA ASP A 16 -1.92 -3.00 -13.40
C ASP A 16 -0.38 -3.02 -13.31
N PRO A 17 0.31 -2.03 -13.91
CA PRO A 17 1.76 -1.91 -13.82
C PRO A 17 2.27 -1.76 -12.37
N GLY A 18 3.36 -2.47 -12.05
CA GLY A 18 3.99 -2.43 -10.73
C GLY A 18 3.73 -3.70 -9.92
N LEU A 19 3.21 -3.56 -8.71
CA LEU A 19 3.00 -4.68 -7.79
C LEU A 19 2.01 -5.74 -8.30
N PRO A 20 0.85 -5.40 -8.92
CA PRO A 20 -0.05 -6.41 -9.46
C PRO A 20 0.60 -7.26 -10.54
N THR A 21 1.29 -6.63 -11.49
CA THR A 21 2.05 -7.34 -12.53
C THR A 21 3.11 -8.26 -11.92
N ALA A 22 3.90 -7.76 -10.96
CA ALA A 22 4.91 -8.58 -10.28
C ALA A 22 4.29 -9.78 -9.56
N ARG A 23 3.11 -9.59 -8.96
CA ARG A 23 2.35 -10.66 -8.29
C ARG A 23 1.77 -11.65 -9.29
N ALA A 24 1.07 -11.19 -10.32
CA ALA A 24 0.47 -12.00 -11.38
C ALA A 24 1.53 -12.94 -12.00
N ARG A 25 2.71 -12.42 -12.32
CA ARG A 25 3.83 -13.24 -12.82
C ARG A 25 4.33 -14.24 -11.79
N SER A 26 4.44 -13.86 -10.52
CA SER A 26 4.93 -14.78 -9.46
C SER A 26 3.96 -15.92 -9.13
N ILE A 27 2.69 -15.83 -9.52
CA ILE A 27 1.66 -16.84 -9.25
C ILE A 27 1.17 -17.55 -10.51
N GLN A 28 1.75 -17.23 -11.68
CA GLN A 28 1.28 -17.73 -12.97
C GLN A 28 1.30 -19.26 -13.02
N ASP A 29 2.41 -19.88 -12.61
CA ASP A 29 2.56 -21.34 -12.66
C ASP A 29 1.56 -22.04 -11.72
N ASP A 30 1.41 -21.55 -10.49
CA ASP A 30 0.42 -22.07 -9.54
C ASP A 30 -1.02 -21.88 -10.03
N LEU A 31 -1.31 -20.76 -10.70
CA LEU A 31 -2.64 -20.53 -11.25
C LEU A 31 -2.91 -21.47 -12.41
N GLN A 32 -1.93 -21.72 -13.27
CA GLN A 32 -2.02 -22.72 -14.33
C GLN A 32 -2.28 -24.12 -13.75
N GLU A 33 -1.55 -24.52 -12.71
CA GLU A 33 -1.74 -25.82 -12.03
C GLU A 33 -3.17 -25.95 -11.49
N LEU A 34 -3.71 -24.92 -10.83
CA LEU A 34 -5.08 -24.93 -10.34
C LEU A 34 -6.13 -24.98 -11.46
N LEU A 35 -5.86 -24.33 -12.60
CA LEU A 35 -6.73 -24.42 -13.78
C LEU A 35 -6.70 -25.82 -14.39
N ASP A 36 -5.52 -26.44 -14.45
CA ASP A 36 -5.31 -27.81 -14.95
C ASP A 36 -6.01 -28.86 -14.07
N GLU A 37 -6.07 -28.64 -12.75
CA GLU A 37 -6.81 -29.47 -11.81
C GLU A 37 -8.33 -29.34 -11.97
N GLU A 38 -8.82 -28.11 -12.22
CA GLU A 38 -10.26 -27.81 -12.21
C GLU A 38 -10.93 -28.05 -13.57
N PHE A 39 -10.29 -27.67 -14.68
CA PHE A 39 -10.85 -27.72 -16.02
C PHE A 39 -10.30 -28.90 -16.83
N SER A 40 -10.62 -28.99 -18.13
CA SER A 40 -9.99 -29.99 -19.00
C SER A 40 -9.45 -29.38 -20.27
N PRO A 41 -8.43 -29.99 -20.90
CA PRO A 41 -7.84 -29.45 -22.10
C PRO A 41 -8.87 -29.20 -23.22
N PRO A 42 -8.71 -28.11 -24.01
CA PRO A 42 -7.61 -27.16 -23.95
C PRO A 42 -7.77 -26.11 -22.82
N ILE A 43 -6.67 -25.83 -22.13
CA ILE A 43 -6.57 -24.81 -21.07
C ILE A 43 -5.49 -23.82 -21.48
N THR A 44 -5.83 -22.53 -21.50
CA THR A 44 -4.88 -21.46 -21.82
C THR A 44 -4.94 -20.35 -20.80
N LEU A 45 -3.78 -19.95 -20.28
CA LEU A 45 -3.61 -18.79 -19.40
C LEU A 45 -2.67 -17.78 -20.05
N ASN A 46 -3.17 -16.58 -20.33
CA ASN A 46 -2.36 -15.45 -20.77
C ASN A 46 -2.27 -14.43 -19.64
N VAL A 47 -1.06 -13.91 -19.37
CA VAL A 47 -0.83 -12.86 -18.38
C VAL A 47 -0.33 -11.60 -19.06
N GLN A 48 -1.05 -10.49 -18.90
CA GLN A 48 -0.74 -9.21 -19.52
C GLN A 48 -0.67 -8.07 -18.53
N THR A 49 0.13 -7.07 -18.87
CA THR A 49 0.21 -5.82 -18.12
C THR A 49 -0.51 -4.74 -18.90
N ALA A 50 -1.63 -4.27 -18.37
CA ALA A 50 -2.37 -3.14 -18.91
C ALA A 50 -3.07 -2.42 -17.75
N MET A 51 -3.27 -1.11 -17.91
CA MET A 51 -4.04 -0.29 -16.98
C MET A 51 -5.39 0.01 -17.64
N LEU A 52 -6.49 -0.16 -16.91
CA LEU A 52 -7.83 0.15 -17.43
C LEU A 52 -8.21 1.57 -17.06
N ARG A 53 -8.87 2.31 -17.96
CA ARG A 53 -9.35 3.65 -17.65
C ARG A 53 -10.40 3.61 -16.55
N LEU A 54 -10.41 4.67 -15.74
CA LEU A 54 -11.46 4.92 -14.77
C LEU A 54 -12.44 5.92 -15.37
N ARG A 55 -13.73 5.66 -15.21
CA ARG A 55 -14.79 6.62 -15.51
C ARG A 55 -14.76 7.78 -14.49
N PRO A 56 -15.42 8.91 -14.80
CA PRO A 56 -15.47 10.07 -13.90
C PRO A 56 -16.10 9.81 -12.52
N ASP A 57 -16.82 8.70 -12.36
CA ASP A 57 -17.38 8.22 -11.09
C ASP A 57 -16.44 7.24 -10.35
N ASN A 58 -15.21 7.07 -10.85
CA ASN A 58 -14.19 6.16 -10.32
C ASN A 58 -14.60 4.66 -10.40
N SER A 59 -15.56 4.33 -11.27
CA SER A 59 -15.81 2.96 -11.74
C SER A 59 -14.84 2.60 -12.87
N LEU A 60 -14.58 1.30 -13.07
CA LEU A 60 -13.71 0.84 -14.16
C LEU A 60 -14.46 0.93 -15.48
N ASP A 61 -13.79 1.48 -16.50
CA ASP A 61 -14.31 1.40 -17.85
C ASP A 61 -14.00 0.03 -18.44
N LEU A 62 -14.99 -0.86 -18.39
CA LEU A 62 -14.88 -2.22 -18.90
C LEU A 62 -14.66 -2.28 -20.41
N SER A 63 -14.92 -1.18 -21.14
CA SER A 63 -14.70 -1.07 -22.58
C SER A 63 -13.28 -1.44 -22.99
N ASP A 64 -12.28 -0.96 -22.24
CA ASP A 64 -10.86 -1.27 -22.47
C ASP A 64 -10.55 -2.76 -22.26
N ALA A 65 -11.16 -3.34 -21.23
CA ALA A 65 -10.99 -4.77 -20.92
C ALA A 65 -11.66 -5.65 -21.99
N VAL A 66 -12.81 -5.23 -22.52
CA VAL A 66 -13.50 -5.91 -23.63
C VAL A 66 -12.70 -5.81 -24.93
N GLU A 67 -12.10 -4.65 -25.21
CA GLU A 67 -11.24 -4.46 -26.38
C GLU A 67 -9.99 -5.34 -26.30
N LEU A 68 -9.29 -5.31 -25.15
CA LEU A 68 -8.16 -6.18 -24.88
C LEU A 68 -8.56 -7.66 -24.98
N ALA A 69 -9.72 -8.06 -24.46
CA ALA A 69 -10.21 -9.43 -24.54
C ALA A 69 -10.35 -9.90 -26.00
N ARG A 70 -10.77 -9.03 -26.93
CA ARG A 70 -10.88 -9.37 -28.36
C ARG A 70 -9.53 -9.66 -29.00
N GLU A 71 -8.47 -8.96 -28.61
CA GLU A 71 -7.11 -9.21 -29.10
C GLU A 71 -6.61 -10.62 -28.73
N TYR A 72 -7.08 -11.16 -27.61
CA TYR A 72 -6.73 -12.51 -27.11
C TYR A 72 -7.81 -13.56 -27.44
N GLY A 73 -8.64 -13.30 -28.45
CA GLY A 73 -9.61 -14.27 -28.96
C GLY A 73 -10.85 -14.45 -28.09
N SER A 74 -11.26 -13.42 -27.35
CA SER A 74 -12.46 -13.40 -26.50
C SER A 74 -12.47 -14.54 -25.47
N PRO A 75 -11.55 -14.51 -24.48
CA PRO A 75 -11.42 -15.53 -23.45
C PRO A 75 -12.72 -15.82 -22.69
N ASP A 76 -12.77 -17.00 -22.08
CA ASP A 76 -13.88 -17.43 -21.23
C ASP A 76 -13.93 -16.67 -19.89
N ALA A 77 -12.77 -16.22 -19.40
CA ALA A 77 -12.66 -15.39 -18.21
C ALA A 77 -11.54 -14.34 -18.35
N VAL A 78 -11.88 -13.07 -18.15
CA VAL A 78 -10.92 -11.96 -18.03
C VAL A 78 -10.81 -11.58 -16.56
N LEU A 79 -9.65 -11.80 -15.97
CA LEU A 79 -9.36 -11.48 -14.57
C LEU A 79 -8.52 -10.21 -14.53
N LEU A 80 -9.02 -9.15 -13.91
CA LEU A 80 -8.35 -7.87 -13.78
C LEU A 80 -7.80 -7.74 -12.37
N LEU A 81 -6.49 -7.61 -12.22
CA LEU A 81 -5.82 -7.46 -10.93
C LEU A 81 -5.35 -6.01 -10.76
N THR A 82 -6.06 -5.24 -9.93
CA THR A 82 -5.87 -3.78 -9.83
C THR A 82 -5.43 -3.31 -8.44
N GLU A 83 -4.61 -2.26 -8.37
CA GLU A 83 -4.30 -1.53 -7.12
C GLU A 83 -5.39 -0.52 -6.71
N ILE A 84 -6.44 -0.35 -7.52
CA ILE A 84 -7.50 0.62 -7.24
C ILE A 84 -8.37 0.06 -6.09
N PRO A 85 -8.46 0.75 -4.93
CA PRO A 85 -9.31 0.33 -3.83
C PRO A 85 -10.78 0.51 -4.24
N ARG A 86 -11.56 -0.56 -4.10
CA ARG A 86 -12.98 -0.53 -4.45
C ARG A 86 -13.86 -0.67 -3.22
N LEU A 87 -14.97 0.07 -3.23
CA LEU A 87 -15.94 0.12 -2.15
C LEU A 87 -17.34 -0.06 -2.74
N ASP A 88 -18.15 -0.85 -2.05
CA ASP A 88 -19.58 -1.03 -2.33
C ASP A 88 -20.36 -0.87 -1.02
N ASP A 89 -21.22 0.14 -0.96
CA ASP A 89 -21.89 0.62 0.25
C ASP A 89 -20.95 0.77 1.48
N GLY A 90 -19.69 1.16 1.24
CA GLY A 90 -18.66 1.30 2.28
C GLY A 90 -18.02 0.00 2.75
N HIS A 91 -18.34 -1.13 2.11
CA HIS A 91 -17.60 -2.38 2.25
C HIS A 91 -16.47 -2.44 1.23
N PRO A 92 -15.22 -2.72 1.64
CA PRO A 92 -14.15 -2.97 0.68
C PRO A 92 -14.49 -4.18 -0.20
N LEU A 93 -14.46 -3.98 -1.52
CA LEU A 93 -14.69 -5.02 -2.51
C LEU A 93 -13.39 -5.75 -2.81
N ILE A 94 -13.38 -7.05 -2.56
CA ILE A 94 -12.25 -7.92 -2.92
C ILE A 94 -12.29 -8.25 -4.40
N ALA A 95 -13.47 -8.64 -4.89
CA ALA A 95 -13.72 -8.87 -6.29
C ALA A 95 -15.12 -8.43 -6.69
N GLU A 96 -15.31 -8.13 -7.97
CA GLU A 96 -16.61 -7.92 -8.60
C GLU A 96 -16.62 -8.61 -9.96
N ILE A 97 -17.68 -9.33 -10.25
CA ILE A 97 -17.84 -10.10 -11.48
C ILE A 97 -18.96 -9.50 -12.32
N PHE A 98 -18.66 -9.34 -13.60
CA PHE A 98 -19.53 -8.88 -14.68
C PHE A 98 -19.71 -10.05 -15.67
N PRO A 99 -20.73 -10.91 -15.50
CA PRO A 99 -20.86 -12.14 -16.28
C PRO A 99 -21.11 -11.90 -17.77
N ASP A 100 -21.88 -10.87 -18.11
CA ASP A 100 -22.22 -10.53 -19.50
C ASP A 100 -20.95 -10.22 -20.32
N GLU A 101 -20.00 -9.52 -19.71
CA GLU A 101 -18.71 -9.16 -20.31
C GLU A 101 -17.61 -10.21 -20.06
N ARG A 102 -17.89 -11.25 -19.26
CA ARG A 102 -16.93 -12.26 -18.80
C ARG A 102 -15.73 -11.70 -18.04
N ILE A 103 -15.94 -10.63 -17.30
CA ILE A 103 -14.88 -9.90 -16.59
C ILE A 103 -15.03 -10.07 -15.09
N ALA A 104 -13.92 -10.31 -14.39
CA ALA A 104 -13.84 -10.19 -12.94
C ALA A 104 -12.75 -9.20 -12.56
N VAL A 105 -13.08 -8.22 -11.72
CA VAL A 105 -12.16 -7.24 -11.18
C VAL A 105 -11.78 -7.66 -9.77
N VAL A 106 -10.50 -7.84 -9.49
CA VAL A 106 -9.92 -8.15 -8.18
C VAL A 106 -9.09 -6.96 -7.69
N SER A 107 -9.51 -6.38 -6.57
CA SER A 107 -8.80 -5.25 -5.94
C SER A 107 -7.71 -5.79 -5.00
N CYS A 108 -6.46 -5.73 -5.44
CA CYS A 108 -5.27 -6.13 -4.69
C CYS A 108 -5.29 -5.59 -3.26
N PRO A 109 -5.38 -4.28 -2.99
CA PRO A 109 -5.13 -3.74 -1.65
C PRO A 109 -6.06 -4.34 -0.60
N THR A 110 -7.29 -4.65 -0.98
CA THR A 110 -8.28 -5.23 -0.07
C THR A 110 -7.87 -6.60 0.43
N LEU A 111 -6.97 -7.34 -0.23
CA LEU A 111 -6.52 -8.65 0.20
C LEU A 111 -5.52 -8.58 1.42
N GLY A 112 -4.95 -7.40 1.76
CA GLY A 112 -3.99 -7.08 2.85
C GLY A 112 -2.47 -7.00 2.54
N ALA A 113 -1.71 -6.19 3.31
CA ALA A 113 -0.26 -5.90 3.14
C ALA A 113 0.69 -7.07 2.81
N PHE A 114 0.36 -8.27 3.29
CA PHE A 114 1.11 -9.49 3.08
C PHE A 114 0.14 -10.55 2.57
N PHE A 115 -0.42 -10.34 1.38
CA PHE A 115 -1.24 -11.33 0.70
C PHE A 115 -0.53 -12.68 0.76
N SER A 116 -1.13 -13.69 1.38
CA SER A 116 -0.63 -15.03 1.14
C SER A 116 -0.89 -15.32 -0.34
N ARG A 117 0.12 -15.80 -1.06
CA ARG A 117 0.04 -16.26 -2.46
C ARG A 117 -1.27 -17.00 -2.73
N ARG A 118 -1.64 -17.85 -1.77
CA ARG A 118 -2.88 -18.62 -1.71
C ARG A 118 -4.17 -17.79 -1.78
N ARG A 119 -4.28 -16.64 -1.09
CA ARG A 119 -5.51 -15.81 -1.14
C ARG A 119 -5.76 -15.21 -2.51
N VAL A 120 -4.70 -14.82 -3.20
CA VAL A 120 -4.81 -14.28 -4.57
C VAL A 120 -5.28 -15.39 -5.50
N LEU A 121 -4.62 -16.55 -5.44
CA LEU A 121 -5.02 -17.75 -6.19
C LEU A 121 -6.47 -18.17 -5.91
N ASP A 122 -6.86 -18.29 -4.63
CA ASP A 122 -8.22 -18.65 -4.22
C ASP A 122 -9.25 -17.67 -4.83
N THR A 123 -8.93 -16.36 -4.86
CA THR A 123 -9.83 -15.33 -5.37
C THR A 123 -9.92 -15.36 -6.90
N LEU A 124 -8.79 -15.53 -7.59
CA LEU A 124 -8.74 -15.67 -9.05
C LEU A 124 -9.47 -16.93 -9.52
N MET A 125 -9.29 -18.06 -8.83
CA MET A 125 -10.02 -19.29 -9.12
C MET A 125 -11.52 -19.15 -8.83
N ALA A 126 -11.91 -18.56 -7.69
CA ALA A 126 -13.31 -18.29 -7.39
C ALA A 126 -13.99 -17.43 -8.47
N CYS A 127 -13.27 -16.44 -9.02
CA CYS A 127 -13.77 -15.62 -10.12
C CYS A 127 -13.89 -16.41 -11.42
N THR A 128 -12.88 -17.23 -11.75
CA THR A 128 -12.84 -18.03 -12.98
C THR A 128 -13.98 -19.05 -13.03
N VAL A 129 -14.19 -19.80 -11.95
CA VAL A 129 -15.25 -20.81 -11.85
C VAL A 129 -16.65 -20.19 -11.96
N ARG A 130 -16.83 -18.97 -11.43
CA ARG A 130 -18.11 -18.24 -11.54
C ARG A 130 -18.35 -17.69 -12.94
N LEU A 131 -17.31 -17.25 -13.64
CA LEU A 131 -17.38 -16.77 -15.03
C LEU A 131 -17.58 -17.90 -16.04
N LYS A 132 -17.00 -19.07 -15.77
CA LYS A 132 -17.12 -20.26 -16.60
C LYS A 132 -17.60 -21.45 -15.76
N PRO A 133 -18.92 -21.55 -15.50
CA PRO A 133 -19.48 -22.68 -14.77
C PRO A 133 -19.22 -23.99 -15.51
N THR A 134 -18.69 -24.99 -14.83
CA THR A 134 -18.57 -26.35 -15.35
C THR A 134 -19.92 -27.09 -15.31
N SER A 135 -20.15 -28.04 -16.21
CA SER A 135 -21.42 -28.78 -16.33
C SER A 135 -21.70 -29.74 -15.17
N GLU A 136 -20.70 -30.09 -14.37
CA GLU A 136 -20.92 -30.75 -13.08
C GLU A 136 -21.35 -29.69 -12.05
N PRO A 137 -22.42 -29.91 -11.26
CA PRO A 137 -22.74 -29.09 -10.11
C PRO A 137 -21.65 -29.31 -9.04
N ARG A 138 -20.49 -28.69 -9.25
CA ARG A 138 -19.43 -28.59 -8.27
C ARG A 138 -19.79 -27.48 -7.32
N ASP A 139 -19.65 -27.77 -6.03
CA ASP A 139 -19.97 -26.81 -4.98
C ASP A 139 -19.05 -25.58 -5.12
N PRO A 140 -19.59 -24.39 -5.47
CA PRO A 140 -18.80 -23.15 -5.51
C PRO A 140 -18.15 -22.86 -4.14
N SER A 141 -18.60 -23.54 -3.09
CA SER A 141 -18.06 -23.42 -1.75
C SER A 141 -16.61 -23.88 -1.57
N MET A 142 -16.06 -24.67 -2.51
CA MET A 142 -14.64 -25.09 -2.45
C MET A 142 -13.70 -23.87 -2.43
N PHE A 143 -14.09 -22.80 -3.11
CA PHE A 143 -13.37 -21.53 -3.11
C PHE A 143 -14.07 -20.43 -2.26
N ASP A 144 -15.32 -20.63 -1.78
CA ASP A 144 -15.92 -19.77 -0.72
C ASP A 144 -15.33 -20.10 0.65
N ARG A 145 -14.12 -19.58 0.89
CA ARG A 145 -13.58 -19.55 2.25
C ARG A 145 -14.42 -18.64 3.15
N SER A 146 -14.41 -18.88 4.46
CA SER A 146 -15.19 -18.13 5.46
C SER A 146 -15.00 -16.59 5.49
N TRP A 147 -13.96 -16.08 4.82
CA TRP A 147 -13.66 -14.66 4.66
C TRP A 147 -14.12 -14.06 3.33
N LEU A 148 -14.57 -14.88 2.39
CA LEU A 148 -15.11 -14.55 1.07
C LEU A 148 -16.64 -14.64 1.17
N ARG A 149 -17.32 -13.49 1.37
CA ARG A 149 -18.79 -13.44 1.33
C ARG A 149 -19.24 -12.77 0.05
N TRP A 150 -19.70 -13.58 -0.89
CA TRP A 150 -20.35 -13.08 -2.09
C TRP A 150 -21.75 -12.59 -1.76
N ALA A 151 -22.08 -11.41 -2.26
CA ALA A 151 -23.41 -10.82 -2.22
C ALA A 151 -23.84 -10.52 -3.65
N GLN A 152 -25.09 -10.83 -3.99
CA GLN A 152 -25.70 -10.33 -5.22
C GLN A 152 -25.89 -8.82 -5.10
N SER A 153 -25.64 -8.11 -6.21
CA SER A 153 -25.88 -6.67 -6.27
C SER A 153 -27.37 -6.36 -6.02
N PRO A 154 -27.71 -5.33 -5.21
CA PRO A 154 -29.10 -4.93 -4.96
C PRO A 154 -29.86 -4.47 -6.21
N ASP A 155 -29.15 -4.07 -7.27
CA ASP A 155 -29.72 -3.38 -8.44
C ASP A 155 -30.30 -4.31 -9.52
N GLY A 156 -30.41 -5.62 -9.26
CA GLY A 156 -31.12 -6.56 -10.15
C GLY A 156 -30.40 -6.94 -11.44
N ASN A 157 -29.19 -6.41 -11.70
CA ASN A 157 -28.25 -6.99 -12.67
C ASN A 157 -27.55 -8.21 -12.06
N ASP A 158 -27.13 -9.17 -12.91
CA ASP A 158 -26.46 -10.43 -12.51
C ASP A 158 -25.00 -10.23 -12.02
N HIS A 159 -24.71 -9.06 -11.46
CA HIS A 159 -23.39 -8.72 -10.93
C HIS A 159 -23.22 -9.31 -9.54
N SER A 160 -22.15 -10.08 -9.34
CA SER A 160 -21.81 -10.65 -8.04
C SER A 160 -20.61 -9.93 -7.43
N THR A 161 -20.79 -9.45 -6.20
CA THR A 161 -19.77 -8.69 -5.47
C THR A 161 -19.23 -9.51 -4.32
N LEU A 162 -17.92 -9.47 -4.12
CA LEU A 162 -17.26 -10.12 -3.01
C LEU A 162 -16.85 -9.07 -1.98
N ARG A 163 -17.63 -8.98 -0.90
CA ARG A 163 -17.48 -7.92 0.11
C ARG A 163 -16.61 -8.38 1.27
N ALA A 164 -15.67 -7.54 1.70
CA ALA A 164 -14.98 -7.69 2.98
C ALA A 164 -15.81 -7.11 4.14
N ARG A 165 -15.50 -7.52 5.37
CA ARG A 165 -16.05 -6.88 6.58
C ARG A 165 -15.63 -5.40 6.62
N ARG A 166 -16.53 -4.51 7.02
CA ARG A 166 -16.34 -3.05 6.97
C ARG A 166 -15.07 -2.56 7.69
N PHE A 167 -14.88 -2.95 8.95
CA PHE A 167 -13.76 -2.45 9.77
C PHE A 167 -12.45 -3.19 9.51
N THR A 168 -12.44 -4.53 9.64
CA THR A 168 -11.22 -5.32 9.45
C THR A 168 -10.78 -5.33 7.99
N GLY A 169 -11.72 -5.27 7.05
CA GLY A 169 -11.44 -5.08 5.64
C GLY A 169 -10.85 -3.70 5.37
N GLY A 170 -11.40 -2.63 5.96
CA GLY A 170 -10.88 -1.26 5.77
C GLY A 170 -9.44 -1.11 6.25
N LEU A 171 -9.12 -1.56 7.48
CA LEU A 171 -7.75 -1.54 7.99
C LEU A 171 -6.81 -2.38 7.11
N ARG A 172 -7.28 -3.56 6.67
CA ARG A 172 -6.53 -4.44 5.78
C ARG A 172 -6.26 -3.78 4.42
N THR A 173 -7.24 -3.08 3.86
CA THR A 173 -7.11 -2.32 2.61
C THR A 173 -6.05 -1.25 2.75
N VAL A 174 -6.08 -0.44 3.82
CA VAL A 174 -5.08 0.60 4.08
C VAL A 174 -3.68 -0.01 4.18
N LEU A 175 -3.52 -1.10 4.94
CA LEU A 175 -2.25 -1.80 5.03
C LEU A 175 -1.79 -2.34 3.68
N GLY A 176 -2.71 -2.88 2.86
CA GLY A 176 -2.45 -3.29 1.48
C GLY A 176 -1.94 -2.14 0.62
N MET A 177 -2.58 -0.98 0.71
CA MET A 177 -2.16 0.24 0.00
C MET A 177 -0.79 0.74 0.48
N VAL A 178 -0.50 0.67 1.79
CA VAL A 178 0.79 1.07 2.36
C VAL A 178 1.91 0.15 1.86
N ALA A 179 1.67 -1.17 1.78
CA ALA A 179 2.61 -2.10 1.15
C ALA A 179 2.78 -1.82 -0.34
N GLY A 180 1.68 -1.40 -0.99
CA GLY A 180 1.61 -0.86 -2.35
C GLY A 180 2.62 0.26 -2.65
N ASN A 181 2.84 1.13 -1.65
CA ASN A 181 3.70 2.31 -1.75
C ASN A 181 5.20 2.04 -1.54
N GLU A 182 5.61 0.77 -1.40
CA GLU A 182 7.00 0.30 -1.23
C GLU A 182 7.92 1.20 -0.36
N PRO A 183 7.54 1.54 0.89
CA PRO A 183 8.21 2.58 1.69
C PRO A 183 9.71 2.33 1.92
N VAL A 184 10.14 1.07 1.97
CA VAL A 184 11.55 0.70 2.19
C VAL A 184 12.44 1.05 0.99
N LYS A 185 11.93 0.90 -0.24
CA LYS A 185 12.69 1.30 -1.45
C LYS A 185 12.71 2.82 -1.63
N THR A 186 11.82 3.52 -0.94
CA THR A 186 11.68 4.97 -0.96
C THR A 186 12.63 5.68 0.00
N ALA A 187 13.04 5.01 1.09
CA ALA A 187 13.91 5.57 2.12
C ALA A 187 15.24 6.20 1.61
N PRO A 188 15.96 5.63 0.61
CA PRO A 188 17.21 6.22 0.10
C PRO A 188 17.05 7.59 -0.56
N ARG A 189 15.84 7.96 -1.01
CA ARG A 189 15.59 9.26 -1.68
C ARG A 189 15.29 10.39 -0.70
N LEU A 190 15.11 10.09 0.59
CA LEU A 190 15.06 11.08 1.68
C LEU A 190 16.47 11.41 2.22
N SER A 191 17.54 11.02 1.51
CA SER A 191 18.92 11.16 1.98
C SER A 191 19.33 12.61 2.26
N SER A 192 18.83 13.59 1.51
CA SER A 192 19.11 15.01 1.72
C SER A 192 18.45 15.52 3.00
N ALA A 193 17.18 15.17 3.23
CA ALA A 193 16.47 15.48 4.48
C ALA A 193 17.14 14.80 5.69
N LEU A 194 17.56 13.54 5.55
CA LEU A 194 18.30 12.82 6.59
C LEU A 194 19.66 13.47 6.85
N ALA A 195 20.39 13.90 5.82
CA ALA A 195 21.68 14.56 5.97
C ALA A 195 21.55 15.91 6.69
N ALA A 196 20.54 16.72 6.32
CA ALA A 196 20.24 17.97 7.01
C ALA A 196 19.84 17.72 8.48
N ALA A 197 18.96 16.75 8.71
CA ALA A 197 18.54 16.37 10.06
C ALA A 197 19.69 15.82 10.90
N ALA A 198 20.60 15.05 10.32
CA ALA A 198 21.78 14.53 10.99
C ALA A 198 22.76 15.66 11.35
N ALA A 199 23.01 16.60 10.43
CA ALA A 199 23.85 17.77 10.71
C ALA A 199 23.30 18.60 11.87
N THR A 200 22.00 18.88 11.88
CA THR A 200 21.38 19.61 13.00
C THR A 200 21.32 18.78 14.28
N GLY A 201 20.99 17.50 14.18
CA GLY A 201 20.94 16.59 15.33
C GLY A 201 22.30 16.37 15.98
N ALA A 202 23.38 16.41 15.20
CA ALA A 202 24.75 16.29 15.70
C ALA A 202 25.14 17.46 16.63
N PHE A 203 24.51 18.64 16.54
CA PHE A 203 24.71 19.69 17.54
C PHE A 203 24.34 19.23 18.96
N GLY A 204 23.42 18.27 19.07
CA GLY A 204 23.12 17.56 20.31
C GLY A 204 24.32 16.96 21.03
N ILE A 205 25.36 16.56 20.28
CA ILE A 205 26.58 15.95 20.81
C ILE A 205 27.56 17.01 21.32
N PHE A 206 27.46 18.27 20.90
CA PHE A 206 28.47 19.28 21.23
C PHE A 206 27.96 20.38 22.17
N TYR A 207 26.64 20.48 22.36
CA TYR A 207 26.03 21.53 23.16
C TYR A 207 25.53 21.00 24.51
N ASN A 208 26.24 21.35 25.57
CA ASN A 208 25.92 20.96 26.96
C ASN A 208 24.48 21.33 27.39
N SER A 209 23.92 22.43 26.86
CA SER A 209 22.54 22.82 27.16
C SER A 209 21.52 21.78 26.74
N ILE A 210 21.77 21.03 25.67
CA ILE A 210 20.90 19.93 25.21
C ILE A 210 20.99 18.76 26.19
N TRP A 211 22.19 18.46 26.68
CA TRP A 211 22.39 17.38 27.65
C TRP A 211 21.67 17.68 28.96
N VAL A 212 21.88 18.88 29.50
CA VAL A 212 21.21 19.34 30.71
C VAL A 212 19.70 19.37 30.52
N MET A 213 19.20 19.89 29.40
CA MET A 213 17.76 19.90 29.12
C MET A 213 17.17 18.47 29.08
N SER A 214 17.91 17.50 28.52
CA SER A 214 17.45 16.12 28.44
C SER A 214 17.23 15.48 29.82
N THR A 215 18.02 15.86 30.84
CA THR A 215 17.88 15.31 32.19
C THR A 215 16.68 15.88 32.96
N TYR A 216 16.20 17.08 32.59
CA TYR A 216 14.99 17.70 33.17
C TYR A 216 13.67 17.16 32.59
N LEU A 217 13.73 16.44 31.47
CA LEU A 217 12.55 15.86 30.84
C LEU A 217 12.29 14.45 31.38
N SER A 218 11.06 14.20 31.82
CA SER A 218 10.62 12.84 32.12
C SER A 218 10.48 12.02 30.84
N THR A 219 10.59 10.69 30.94
CA THR A 219 10.46 9.77 29.80
C THR A 219 9.20 10.01 28.96
N PRO A 220 8.00 10.26 29.53
CA PRO A 220 6.81 10.58 28.74
C PRO A 220 6.93 11.90 27.96
N ARG A 221 7.61 12.91 28.53
CA ARG A 221 7.84 14.19 27.84
C ARG A 221 8.80 14.01 26.66
N LEU A 222 9.88 13.23 26.84
CA LEU A 222 10.80 12.89 25.75
C LEU A 222 10.07 12.17 24.62
N ILE A 223 9.31 11.11 24.93
CA ILE A 223 8.50 10.39 23.94
C ILE A 223 7.54 11.37 23.24
N GLY A 224 6.87 12.25 23.99
CA GLY A 224 5.98 13.27 23.44
C GLY A 224 6.67 14.24 22.47
N VAL A 225 7.89 14.69 22.78
CA VAL A 225 8.70 15.55 21.89
C VAL A 225 9.06 14.81 20.60
N GLY A 226 9.43 13.52 20.68
CA GLY A 226 9.71 12.69 19.51
C GLY A 226 8.47 12.52 18.62
N LEU A 227 7.32 12.18 19.24
CA LEU A 227 6.04 12.08 18.53
C LEU A 227 5.62 13.41 17.88
N LEU A 228 5.83 14.53 18.56
CA LEU A 228 5.55 15.86 18.03
C LEU A 228 6.44 16.17 16.81
N ALA A 229 7.73 15.83 16.86
CA ALA A 229 8.65 16.00 15.75
C ALA A 229 8.24 15.14 14.53
N ILE A 230 7.84 13.88 14.76
CA ILE A 230 7.34 12.98 13.72
C ILE A 230 6.05 13.54 13.10
N ALA A 231 5.11 14.00 13.92
CA ALA A 231 3.86 14.62 13.45
C ALA A 231 4.13 15.89 12.63
N ALA A 232 5.02 16.75 13.10
CA ALA A 232 5.42 17.98 12.40
C ALA A 232 6.07 17.68 11.03
N MET A 233 7.01 16.74 10.98
CA MET A 233 7.64 16.30 9.73
C MET A 233 6.63 15.67 8.77
N THR A 234 5.72 14.82 9.28
CA THR A 234 4.67 14.21 8.46
C THR A 234 3.74 15.27 7.87
N ALA A 235 3.26 16.21 8.71
CA ALA A 235 2.42 17.31 8.25
C ALA A 235 3.14 18.19 7.22
N TRP A 236 4.43 18.47 7.44
CA TRP A 236 5.25 19.21 6.50
C TRP A 236 5.36 18.50 5.15
N LEU A 237 5.66 17.19 5.13
CA LEU A 237 5.75 16.41 3.89
C LEU A 237 4.42 16.40 3.13
N ILE A 238 3.30 16.26 3.83
CA ILE A 238 1.96 16.30 3.23
C ILE A 238 1.69 17.67 2.58
N ALA A 239 1.94 18.77 3.32
CA ALA A 239 1.67 20.12 2.87
C ALA A 239 2.59 20.56 1.73
N SER A 240 3.90 20.35 1.87
CA SER A 240 4.92 20.77 0.90
C SER A 240 4.82 20.03 -0.44
N ASN A 241 4.37 18.78 -0.44
CA ASN A 241 4.24 17.97 -1.66
C ASN A 241 2.79 17.89 -2.19
N GLY A 242 1.84 18.60 -1.56
CA GLY A 242 0.44 18.61 -1.98
C GLY A 242 -0.18 17.22 -2.02
N LEU A 243 0.15 16.37 -1.03
CA LEU A 243 -0.27 14.96 -0.99
C LEU A 243 -1.68 14.78 -0.45
N TRP A 244 -2.30 15.84 0.08
CA TRP A 244 -3.63 15.79 0.64
C TRP A 244 -4.69 16.02 -0.43
N ASP A 245 -5.56 15.04 -0.62
CA ASP A 245 -6.64 15.14 -1.58
C ASP A 245 -7.97 15.53 -0.93
N SER A 246 -8.71 16.39 -1.61
CA SER A 246 -10.08 16.76 -1.28
C SER A 246 -11.06 16.02 -2.18
N PRO A 247 -12.17 15.49 -1.64
CA PRO A 247 -13.18 14.82 -2.46
C PRO A 247 -13.93 15.82 -3.34
N GLU A 248 -13.99 15.58 -4.65
CA GLU A 248 -14.75 16.40 -5.60
C GLU A 248 -16.26 16.09 -5.55
N ARG A 249 -16.65 14.90 -5.06
CA ARG A 249 -18.05 14.44 -4.91
C ARG A 249 -18.20 13.61 -3.64
N GLU A 250 -19.38 13.63 -3.01
CA GLU A 250 -19.66 12.91 -1.76
C GLU A 250 -19.44 11.39 -1.90
N ASN A 251 -19.80 10.81 -3.05
CA ASN A 251 -19.66 9.38 -3.34
C ASN A 251 -18.18 8.93 -3.37
N LEU A 252 -17.25 9.86 -3.59
CA LEU A 252 -15.81 9.61 -3.66
C LEU A 252 -15.11 9.80 -2.30
N ALA A 253 -15.79 10.37 -1.31
CA ALA A 253 -15.18 10.74 -0.03
C ALA A 253 -14.54 9.56 0.71
N ARG A 254 -15.16 8.38 0.67
CA ARG A 254 -14.63 7.17 1.35
C ARG A 254 -13.39 6.61 0.64
N VAL A 255 -13.35 6.65 -0.69
CA VAL A 255 -12.18 6.21 -1.47
C VAL A 255 -11.00 7.18 -1.25
N VAL A 256 -11.27 8.49 -1.31
CA VAL A 256 -10.28 9.54 -1.01
C VAL A 256 -9.73 9.40 0.42
N LEU A 257 -10.59 9.07 1.39
CA LEU A 257 -10.15 8.81 2.76
C LEU A 257 -9.16 7.64 2.86
N LEU A 258 -9.40 6.53 2.13
CA LEU A 258 -8.48 5.39 2.11
C LEU A 258 -7.11 5.78 1.53
N TYR A 259 -7.10 6.57 0.45
CA TYR A 259 -5.85 7.11 -0.12
C TYR A 259 -5.11 8.01 0.87
N ASN A 260 -5.79 9.02 1.44
CA ASN A 260 -5.19 9.92 2.41
C ASN A 260 -4.66 9.17 3.64
N LEU A 261 -5.41 8.19 4.15
CA LEU A 261 -4.99 7.39 5.30
C LEU A 261 -3.77 6.52 4.96
N SER A 262 -3.75 5.87 3.80
CA SER A 262 -2.58 5.12 3.33
C SER A 262 -1.35 6.01 3.21
N THR A 263 -1.50 7.21 2.63
CA THR A 263 -0.43 8.21 2.53
C THR A 263 0.11 8.61 3.89
N VAL A 264 -0.76 8.98 4.83
CA VAL A 264 -0.36 9.34 6.20
C VAL A 264 0.40 8.20 6.88
N VAL A 265 -0.13 6.98 6.83
CA VAL A 265 0.51 5.81 7.46
C VAL A 265 1.87 5.53 6.82
N THR A 266 1.96 5.58 5.49
CA THR A 266 3.21 5.39 4.76
C THR A 266 4.26 6.42 5.19
N LEU A 267 3.90 7.70 5.25
CA LEU A 267 4.81 8.77 5.65
C LEU A 267 5.23 8.65 7.11
N VAL A 268 4.30 8.36 8.02
CA VAL A 268 4.62 8.14 9.44
C VAL A 268 5.62 6.99 9.60
N LEU A 269 5.43 5.87 8.89
CA LEU A 269 6.37 4.75 8.92
C LEU A 269 7.76 5.16 8.40
N CYS A 270 7.82 5.88 7.27
CA CYS A 270 9.09 6.39 6.73
C CYS A 270 9.79 7.34 7.71
N VAL A 271 9.06 8.28 8.31
CA VAL A 271 9.61 9.25 9.28
C VAL A 271 10.02 8.54 10.57
N LEU A 272 9.31 7.51 11.03
CA LEU A 272 9.70 6.69 12.17
C LEU A 272 11.04 5.98 11.93
N VAL A 273 11.21 5.36 10.76
CA VAL A 273 12.49 4.71 10.41
C VAL A 273 13.62 5.73 10.35
N LEU A 274 13.38 6.91 9.74
CA LEU A 274 14.35 7.99 9.68
C LEU A 274 14.73 8.50 11.07
N TYR A 275 13.73 8.72 11.94
CA TYR A 275 13.94 9.16 13.32
C TYR A 275 14.74 8.13 14.11
N ALA A 276 14.41 6.85 14.02
CA ALA A 276 15.16 5.77 14.66
C ALA A 276 16.62 5.72 14.17
N ALA A 277 16.85 5.87 12.87
CA ALA A 277 18.21 5.91 12.30
C ALA A 277 19.01 7.11 12.84
N LEU A 278 18.40 8.29 12.96
CA LEU A 278 19.03 9.46 13.57
C LEU A 278 19.36 9.25 15.05
N VAL A 279 18.43 8.69 15.82
CA VAL A 279 18.68 8.37 17.24
C VAL A 279 19.88 7.43 17.36
N LEU A 280 19.94 6.37 16.55
CA LEU A 280 21.06 5.42 16.57
C LEU A 280 22.39 6.07 16.17
N LEU A 281 22.39 6.93 15.14
CA LEU A 281 23.58 7.64 14.68
C LEU A 281 24.10 8.61 15.76
N ILE A 282 23.21 9.41 16.35
CA ILE A 282 23.57 10.38 17.39
C ILE A 282 23.97 9.65 18.68
N LEU A 283 23.31 8.55 19.03
CA LEU A 283 23.70 7.72 20.17
C LEU A 283 25.10 7.14 19.99
N ALA A 284 25.41 6.58 18.82
CA ALA A 284 26.75 6.08 18.51
C ALA A 284 27.79 7.20 18.58
N GLY A 285 27.51 8.37 18.00
CA GLY A 285 28.38 9.54 18.08
C GLY A 285 28.56 10.03 19.52
N GLY A 286 27.50 10.08 20.30
CA GLY A 286 27.52 10.48 21.70
C GLY A 286 28.35 9.54 22.57
N LEU A 287 28.24 8.23 22.38
CA LEU A 287 29.05 7.24 23.09
C LEU A 287 30.55 7.32 22.75
N ILE A 288 30.90 7.79 21.55
CA ILE A 288 32.30 7.96 21.13
C ILE A 288 32.87 9.30 21.64
N VAL A 289 32.09 10.37 21.55
CA VAL A 289 32.57 11.75 21.78
C VAL A 289 32.42 12.19 23.24
N ILE A 290 31.36 11.79 23.92
CA ILE A 290 31.02 12.29 25.25
C ILE A 290 31.62 11.37 26.31
N ALA A 291 32.73 11.80 26.90
CA ALA A 291 33.38 11.12 28.01
C ALA A 291 32.42 11.00 29.22
N PRO A 292 32.30 9.82 29.86
CA PRO A 292 31.41 9.62 31.01
C PRO A 292 31.66 10.61 32.15
N GLU A 293 32.93 10.89 32.47
CA GLU A 293 33.31 11.79 33.55
C GLU A 293 32.91 13.24 33.24
N TYR A 294 33.02 13.65 31.96
CA TYR A 294 32.60 14.98 31.51
C TYR A 294 31.08 15.13 31.52
N MET A 295 30.35 14.09 31.12
CA MET A 295 28.89 14.08 31.22
C MET A 295 28.43 14.23 32.67
N GLU A 296 29.08 13.52 33.60
CA GLU A 296 28.75 13.60 35.03
C GLU A 296 29.00 15.00 35.59
N ASP A 297 30.12 15.63 35.25
CA ASP A 297 30.46 16.99 35.67
C ASP A 297 29.45 18.04 35.13
N VAL A 298 29.09 17.93 33.85
CA VAL A 298 28.16 18.87 33.20
C VAL A 298 26.71 18.68 33.66
N THR A 299 26.26 17.44 33.84
CA THR A 299 24.84 17.14 34.12
C THR A 299 24.53 16.95 35.60
N GLY A 300 25.56 16.73 36.43
CA GLY A 300 25.42 16.38 37.85
C GLY A 300 24.69 15.04 38.07
N GLN A 301 24.70 14.16 37.07
CA GLN A 301 23.98 12.88 37.06
C GLN A 301 24.94 11.75 36.67
N PRO A 302 24.74 10.53 37.19
CA PRO A 302 25.61 9.40 36.84
C PRO A 302 25.53 9.09 35.33
N PRO A 303 26.66 8.82 34.66
CA PRO A 303 26.74 8.63 33.22
C PRO A 303 26.30 7.22 32.82
N VAL A 304 25.00 6.96 32.92
CA VAL A 304 24.38 5.70 32.49
C VAL A 304 23.94 5.76 31.04
N PHE A 305 23.87 4.61 30.36
CA PHE A 305 23.48 4.50 28.94
C PHE A 305 22.17 5.22 28.59
N THR A 306 21.19 5.22 29.50
CA THR A 306 19.91 5.91 29.27
C THR A 306 20.07 7.42 29.11
N ARG A 307 21.09 8.05 29.70
CA ARG A 307 21.37 9.49 29.51
C ARG A 307 21.86 9.80 28.11
N TYR A 308 22.71 8.94 27.55
CA TYR A 308 23.11 9.03 26.15
C TYR A 308 21.90 8.87 25.22
N LEU A 309 20.97 7.97 25.55
CA LEU A 309 19.73 7.78 24.79
C LEU A 309 18.80 9.00 24.90
N ASP A 310 18.64 9.60 26.09
CA ASP A 310 17.85 10.82 26.30
C ASP A 310 18.37 11.97 25.43
N ILE A 311 19.70 12.16 25.40
CA ILE A 311 20.38 13.14 24.54
C ILE A 311 20.11 12.84 23.06
N ALA A 312 20.33 11.60 22.64
CA ALA A 312 20.16 11.21 21.24
C ALA A 312 18.72 11.38 20.77
N TRP A 313 17.74 11.02 21.60
CA TRP A 313 16.31 11.16 21.31
C TRP A 313 15.90 12.63 21.14
N LEU A 314 16.27 13.48 22.11
CA LEU A 314 15.97 14.92 22.06
C LEU A 314 16.64 15.59 20.85
N SER A 315 17.90 15.25 20.59
CA SER A 315 18.69 15.80 19.49
C SER A 315 18.17 15.36 18.13
N ALA A 316 17.75 14.10 17.99
CA ALA A 316 17.08 13.61 16.78
C ALA A 316 15.76 14.34 16.53
N ALA A 317 14.99 14.68 17.58
CA ALA A 317 13.73 15.41 17.43
C ALA A 317 13.96 16.82 16.87
N MET A 318 14.97 17.53 17.38
CA MET A 318 15.39 18.82 16.83
C MET A 318 15.90 18.68 15.39
N GLY A 319 16.71 17.65 15.13
CA GLY A 319 17.23 17.32 13.81
C GLY A 319 16.11 17.10 12.79
N VAL A 320 15.10 16.30 13.11
CA VAL A 320 13.96 16.04 12.23
C VAL A 320 13.17 17.31 11.91
N VAL A 321 12.93 18.17 12.91
CA VAL A 321 12.21 19.44 12.68
C VAL A 321 13.01 20.37 11.76
N ALA A 322 14.33 20.45 11.93
CA ALA A 322 15.19 21.26 11.07
C ALA A 322 15.34 20.65 9.66
N GLY A 323 15.47 19.33 9.56
CA GLY A 323 15.54 18.60 8.30
C GLY A 323 14.25 18.70 7.48
N ALA A 324 13.09 18.83 8.14
CA ALA A 324 11.83 19.15 7.49
C ALA A 324 11.92 20.47 6.71
N LEU A 325 12.36 21.55 7.37
CA LEU A 325 12.53 22.85 6.72
C LEU A 325 13.58 22.80 5.61
N GLY A 326 14.68 22.09 5.84
CA GLY A 326 15.77 21.93 4.87
C GLY A 326 15.39 21.12 3.61
N SER A 327 14.43 20.20 3.70
CA SER A 327 14.02 19.37 2.57
C SER A 327 13.25 20.14 1.49
N SER A 328 12.71 21.32 1.82
CA SER A 328 11.99 22.17 0.85
C SER A 328 12.87 22.74 -0.27
N PHE A 329 14.19 22.75 -0.10
CA PHE A 329 15.13 23.25 -1.11
C PHE A 329 15.47 22.22 -2.20
N ASP A 330 15.00 20.97 -2.06
CA ASP A 330 15.31 19.89 -2.98
C ASP A 330 14.09 19.54 -3.86
N GLN A 331 13.87 20.32 -4.92
CA GLN A 331 12.79 20.13 -5.92
C GLN A 331 12.85 18.77 -6.67
N ARG A 332 13.83 17.91 -6.39
CA ARG A 332 14.03 16.62 -7.09
C ARG A 332 13.43 15.41 -6.36
N THR A 333 12.90 15.57 -5.15
CA THR A 333 12.25 14.46 -4.46
C THR A 333 10.76 14.42 -4.82
N ASP A 334 10.43 13.71 -5.90
CA ASP A 334 9.04 13.50 -6.31
C ASP A 334 8.33 12.50 -5.38
N LEU A 335 8.05 12.94 -4.14
CA LEU A 335 7.27 12.21 -3.13
C LEU A 335 5.85 11.90 -3.60
N LYS A 336 5.36 12.62 -4.61
CA LYS A 336 4.04 12.45 -5.18
C LYS A 336 3.93 11.14 -5.96
N THR A 337 4.94 10.78 -6.74
CA THR A 337 5.00 9.46 -7.39
C THR A 337 5.06 8.27 -6.40
N LEU A 338 5.40 8.52 -5.13
CA LEU A 338 5.63 7.46 -4.12
C LEU A 338 4.38 7.12 -3.31
N THR A 339 3.54 8.11 -3.02
CA THR A 339 2.26 7.90 -2.30
C THR A 339 1.06 7.92 -3.22
N HIS A 340 1.17 8.57 -4.37
CA HIS A 340 0.13 8.71 -5.39
C HIS A 340 0.48 8.06 -6.74
N GLY A 341 1.56 7.30 -6.84
CA GLY A 341 2.04 6.75 -8.12
C GLY A 341 0.99 5.98 -8.93
N GLN A 342 0.08 5.27 -8.26
CA GLN A 342 -1.04 4.57 -8.92
C GLN A 342 -2.08 5.55 -9.47
N ARG A 343 -2.44 6.57 -8.69
CA ARG A 343 -3.42 7.60 -9.07
C ARG A 343 -2.88 8.52 -10.16
N GLU A 344 -1.60 8.87 -10.11
CA GLU A 344 -0.96 9.68 -11.15
C GLU A 344 -0.83 8.91 -12.47
N ARG A 345 -0.49 7.61 -12.42
CA ARG A 345 -0.53 6.74 -13.60
C ARG A 345 -1.95 6.69 -14.17
N GLN A 346 -2.95 6.55 -13.32
CA GLN A 346 -4.35 6.53 -13.73
C GLN A 346 -4.81 7.85 -14.35
N ARG A 347 -4.44 8.99 -13.77
CA ARG A 347 -4.75 10.32 -14.34
C ARG A 347 -4.08 10.51 -15.70
N LYS A 348 -2.77 10.24 -15.80
CA LYS A 348 -2.04 10.35 -17.06
C LYS A 348 -2.62 9.43 -18.13
N TYR A 349 -2.95 8.18 -17.78
CA TYR A 349 -3.50 7.21 -18.72
C TYR A 349 -4.91 7.59 -19.20
N THR A 350 -5.74 8.17 -18.33
CA THR A 350 -7.06 8.69 -18.74
C THR A 350 -6.94 9.95 -19.60
N GLU A 351 -5.95 10.84 -19.36
CA GLU A 351 -5.71 12.07 -20.14
C GLU A 351 -5.04 11.82 -21.50
N GLU A 352 -4.15 10.83 -21.61
CA GLU A 352 -3.48 10.47 -22.88
C GLU A 352 -4.43 9.79 -23.88
N GLY A 353 -5.57 9.26 -23.41
CA GLY A 353 -6.56 8.55 -24.21
C GLY A 353 -7.84 9.33 -24.52
N SER A 354 -7.90 10.64 -24.19
CA SER A 354 -9.07 11.51 -24.40
C SER A 354 -8.96 12.41 -25.62
#